data_AF-A0A1F3TUJ2-F1
#
_entry.id   AF-A0A1F3TUJ2-F1
#
_cell.length_a   1.000
_cell.length_b   1.000
_cell.length_c   1.000
_cell.angle_alpha   90.00
_cell.angle_beta   90.00
_cell.angle_gamma   90.00
#
_symmetry.space_group_name_H-M   'P 1'
#
loop_
_entity.id
_entity.type
_entity.pdbx_description
1 polymer ?
#
loop_
_entity_poly.entity_id
_entity_poly.type
_entity_poly.pdbx_seq_one_letter_code
_entity_poly.pdbx_strand_id
1 'polypeptide(L)'
;MINVELNEQDEQDESTEPKVEPSEEKVKVKIDFPFSDVVRAQIPKVFETAENVATEVKHHWKNEGDFSNLGLPHPVADLMATTALQKAKQVEKKLEEKGVISLAKMGFEVAKSKIDDLKKKI
;
A
#
# COMPACT_ATOMS: atom_id res chain seq x y z
N MET A 1 -6.48 -29.93 59.32
CA MET A 1 -6.11 -29.43 57.98
C MET A 1 -5.97 -30.64 57.09
N ILE A 2 -6.98 -30.89 56.26
CA ILE A 2 -7.05 -32.01 55.33
C ILE A 2 -7.32 -31.35 53.98
N ASN A 3 -6.33 -31.36 53.09
CA ASN A 3 -6.51 -30.93 51.71
C ASN A 3 -6.94 -32.14 50.90
N VAL A 4 -8.18 -32.12 50.43
CA VAL A 4 -8.74 -33.07 49.46
C VAL A 4 -8.78 -32.32 48.12
N GLU A 5 -7.91 -32.71 47.19
CA GLU A 5 -8.07 -32.35 45.78
C GLU A 5 -9.14 -33.26 45.18
N LEU A 6 -10.28 -32.66 44.82
CA LEU A 6 -11.35 -33.31 44.06
C LEU A 6 -11.16 -32.97 42.58
N ASN A 7 -11.16 -34.06 41.81
CA ASN A 7 -11.19 -34.18 40.37
C ASN A 7 -12.63 -33.96 39.84
N GLU A 8 -12.79 -34.02 38.51
CA GLU A 8 -14.04 -34.06 37.68
C GLU A 8 -14.37 -32.71 36.99
N GLN A 9 -14.02 -32.56 35.70
CA GLN A 9 -14.77 -32.97 34.49
C GLN A 9 -16.03 -32.14 34.24
N ASP A 10 -16.04 -31.38 33.14
CA ASP A 10 -17.17 -31.39 32.21
C ASP A 10 -16.79 -30.77 30.85
N GLU A 11 -17.06 -31.54 29.79
CA GLU A 11 -17.02 -31.12 28.40
C GLU A 11 -18.26 -30.30 28.08
N GLN A 12 -18.10 -29.13 27.43
CA GLN A 12 -19.11 -28.63 26.49
C GLN A 12 -18.42 -28.00 25.28
N ASP A 13 -18.55 -28.76 24.20
CA ASP A 13 -18.37 -28.42 22.79
C ASP A 13 -19.36 -27.31 22.41
N GLU A 14 -18.90 -26.07 22.33
CA GLU A 14 -19.63 -24.98 21.68
C GLU A 14 -18.87 -24.55 20.43
N SER A 15 -19.30 -25.16 19.32
CA SER A 15 -19.03 -24.80 17.93
C SER A 15 -18.99 -23.28 17.73
N THR A 16 -17.80 -22.70 17.89
CA THR A 16 -17.50 -21.36 17.42
C THR A 16 -17.26 -21.46 15.91
N GLU A 17 -18.33 -21.31 15.13
CA GLU A 17 -18.22 -21.06 13.71
C GLU A 17 -17.26 -19.87 13.49
N PRO A 18 -16.28 -20.00 12.60
CA PRO A 18 -15.36 -18.91 12.33
C PRO A 18 -16.18 -17.79 11.69
N LYS A 19 -16.37 -16.69 12.42
CA LYS A 19 -16.75 -15.42 11.82
C LYS A 19 -15.58 -14.98 10.93
N VAL A 20 -15.55 -15.53 9.73
CA VAL A 20 -14.73 -15.04 8.63
C VAL A 20 -15.33 -13.68 8.29
N GLU A 21 -14.85 -12.65 8.98
CA GLU A 21 -14.97 -11.30 8.46
C GLU A 21 -14.43 -11.34 7.04
N PRO A 22 -15.09 -10.70 6.06
CA PRO A 22 -14.52 -10.58 4.74
C PRO A 22 -13.26 -9.74 4.94
N SER A 23 -12.11 -10.40 5.10
CA SER A 23 -10.84 -9.71 5.08
C SER A 23 -10.81 -9.09 3.70
N GLU A 24 -10.98 -7.77 3.64
CA GLU A 24 -10.58 -7.00 2.48
C GLU A 24 -9.17 -7.50 2.18
N GLU A 25 -9.03 -8.32 1.14
CA GLU A 25 -7.73 -8.82 0.73
C GLU A 25 -6.90 -7.58 0.50
N LYS A 26 -6.02 -7.25 1.45
CA LYS A 26 -5.10 -6.13 1.35
C LYS A 26 -4.36 -6.38 0.05
N VAL A 27 -4.74 -5.66 -1.01
CA VAL A 27 -4.22 -5.87 -2.36
C VAL A 27 -2.72 -5.61 -2.28
N LYS A 28 -1.95 -6.70 -2.13
CA LYS A 28 -0.52 -6.63 -1.87
C LYS A 28 0.13 -6.08 -3.12
N VAL A 29 0.81 -4.94 -2.98
CA VAL A 29 1.52 -4.33 -4.09
C VAL A 29 2.73 -5.19 -4.39
N LYS A 30 2.80 -5.76 -5.59
CA LYS A 30 3.97 -6.51 -6.07
C LYS A 30 4.84 -5.60 -6.93
N ILE A 31 6.13 -5.52 -6.63
CA ILE A 31 7.07 -4.70 -7.39
C ILE A 31 7.65 -5.56 -8.51
N ASP A 32 7.23 -5.34 -9.75
CA ASP A 32 7.73 -6.06 -10.92
C ASP A 32 8.35 -5.09 -11.94
N PHE A 33 9.58 -5.39 -12.35
CA PHE A 33 10.35 -4.66 -13.37
C PHE A 33 11.30 -5.63 -14.10
N PRO A 34 11.89 -5.29 -15.26
CA PRO A 34 12.77 -6.22 -15.97
C PRO A 34 13.91 -6.74 -15.07
N PHE A 35 14.11 -8.06 -15.03
CA PHE A 35 15.07 -8.74 -14.15
C PHE A 35 14.77 -8.65 -12.65
N SER A 36 13.58 -8.17 -12.24
CA SER A 36 13.18 -8.12 -10.82
C SER A 36 13.25 -9.49 -10.15
N ASP A 37 12.99 -10.58 -10.88
CA ASP A 37 13.04 -11.94 -10.33
C ASP A 37 14.45 -12.34 -9.90
N VAL A 38 15.48 -11.89 -10.63
CA VAL A 38 16.89 -12.15 -10.26
C VAL A 38 17.26 -11.39 -8.99
N VAL A 39 16.83 -10.13 -8.88
CA VAL A 39 17.11 -9.29 -7.70
C VAL A 39 16.31 -9.78 -6.50
N ARG A 40 15.04 -10.15 -6.69
CA ARG A 40 14.16 -10.73 -5.68
C ARG A 40 14.72 -12.05 -5.14
N ALA A 41 15.35 -12.87 -5.99
CA ALA A 41 16.04 -14.09 -5.56
C ALA A 41 17.28 -13.80 -4.68
N GLN A 42 18.00 -12.69 -4.93
CA GLN A 42 19.18 -12.32 -4.15
C GLN A 42 18.84 -11.63 -2.82
N ILE A 43 17.80 -10.80 -2.80
CA ILE A 43 17.41 -9.99 -1.63
C ILE A 43 15.89 -10.06 -1.35
N PRO A 44 15.34 -11.25 -1.02
CA PRO A 44 13.89 -11.45 -0.89
C PRO A 44 13.26 -10.59 0.21
N LYS A 45 13.93 -10.46 1.36
CA LYS A 45 13.43 -9.69 2.52
C LYS A 45 13.28 -8.19 2.24
N VAL A 46 14.16 -7.64 1.41
CA VAL A 46 14.11 -6.21 1.03
C VAL A 46 12.90 -5.98 0.12
N PHE A 47 12.66 -6.89 -0.82
CA PHE A 47 11.47 -6.85 -1.66
C PHE A 47 10.19 -6.95 -0.86
N GLU A 48 10.08 -7.90 0.07
CA GLU A 48 8.89 -8.04 0.92
C GLU A 48 8.63 -6.79 1.74
N THR A 49 9.67 -6.20 2.32
CA THR A 49 9.55 -4.95 3.09
C THR A 49 9.11 -3.79 2.20
N ALA A 50 9.71 -3.67 1.01
CA ALA A 50 9.34 -2.63 0.06
C ALA A 50 7.90 -2.78 -0.46
N GLU A 51 7.46 -4.01 -0.73
CA GLU A 51 6.09 -4.33 -1.14
C GLU A 51 5.08 -4.02 -0.02
N ASN A 52 5.42 -4.35 1.23
CA ASN A 52 4.59 -4.02 2.39
C ASN A 52 4.49 -2.51 2.60
N VAL A 53 5.62 -1.79 2.61
CA VAL A 53 5.65 -0.32 2.73
C VAL A 53 4.89 0.32 1.57
N ALA A 54 5.05 -0.17 0.34
CA ALA A 54 4.32 0.35 -0.80
C ALA A 54 2.81 0.12 -0.66
N THR A 55 2.39 -1.02 -0.09
CA THR A 55 0.98 -1.32 0.19
C THR A 55 0.41 -0.35 1.24
N GLU A 56 1.12 -0.16 2.35
CA GLU A 56 0.71 0.77 3.42
C GLU A 56 0.69 2.22 2.89
N VAL A 57 1.77 2.68 2.26
CA VAL A 57 1.84 4.02 1.64
C VAL A 57 0.69 4.22 0.65
N LYS A 58 0.40 3.25 -0.22
CA LYS A 58 -0.71 3.33 -1.18
C LYS A 58 -2.07 3.44 -0.49
N HIS A 59 -2.27 2.68 0.58
CA HIS A 59 -3.50 2.71 1.36
C HIS A 59 -3.68 4.07 2.05
N HIS A 60 -2.66 4.54 2.76
CA HIS A 60 -2.66 5.85 3.42
C HIS A 60 -2.77 7.01 2.44
N TRP A 61 -2.20 6.89 1.23
CA TRP A 61 -2.33 7.90 0.20
C TRP A 61 -3.75 8.08 -0.30
N LYS A 62 -4.56 7.00 -0.31
CA LYS A 62 -5.98 7.05 -0.65
C LYS A 62 -6.83 7.58 0.51
N ASN A 63 -6.46 7.24 1.75
CA ASN A 63 -7.20 7.58 2.96
C ASN A 63 -6.59 8.83 3.63
N GLU A 64 -6.76 9.98 2.98
CA GLU A 64 -6.45 11.31 3.53
C GLU A 64 -4.97 11.65 3.82
N GLY A 65 -4.04 10.70 3.62
CA GLY A 65 -2.60 10.97 3.70
C GLY A 65 -2.03 11.01 5.12
N ASP A 66 -2.61 10.25 6.05
CA ASP A 66 -1.97 10.01 7.34
C ASP A 66 -0.82 9.01 7.16
N PHE A 67 0.41 9.52 7.14
CA PHE A 67 1.64 8.74 6.95
C PHE A 67 2.41 8.52 8.25
N SER A 68 1.79 8.73 9.42
CA SER A 68 2.51 8.85 10.71
C SER A 68 3.30 7.61 11.14
N ASN A 69 3.09 6.45 10.52
CA ASN A 69 3.86 5.23 10.78
C ASN A 69 3.94 4.37 9.51
N LEU A 70 5.06 4.44 8.79
CA LEU A 70 5.26 3.66 7.55
C LEU A 70 5.92 2.29 7.82
N GLY A 71 6.12 1.93 9.09
CA GLY A 71 6.74 0.66 9.48
C GLY A 71 8.19 0.53 9.02
N LEU A 72 8.88 1.65 8.79
CA LEU A 72 10.27 1.63 8.36
C LEU A 72 11.21 1.20 9.51
N PRO A 73 12.28 0.43 9.22
CA PRO A 73 13.16 -0.13 10.24
C PRO A 73 13.94 0.93 11.03
N HIS A 74 14.02 2.17 10.51
CA HIS A 74 14.74 3.27 11.14
C HIS A 74 13.82 4.46 11.40
N PRO A 75 13.73 4.96 12.65
CA PRO A 75 12.78 6.02 13.02
C PRO A 75 13.06 7.36 12.32
N VAL A 76 14.33 7.65 12.00
CA VAL A 76 14.71 8.86 11.25
C VAL A 76 14.26 8.75 9.79
N ALA A 77 14.37 7.57 9.20
CA ALA A 77 13.89 7.33 7.84
C ALA A 77 12.36 7.43 7.78
N ASP A 78 11.68 6.94 8.81
CA ASP A 78 10.23 7.07 8.95
C ASP A 78 9.81 8.54 8.96
N LEU A 79 10.38 9.36 9.86
CA LEU A 79 10.05 10.79 9.96
C LEU A 79 10.35 11.59 8.68
N MET A 80 11.44 11.27 7.99
CA MET A 80 11.76 11.91 6.70
C MET A 80 10.76 11.50 5.62
N ALA A 81 10.43 10.21 5.54
CA ALA A 81 9.45 9.70 4.59
C ALA A 81 8.05 10.28 4.87
N THR A 82 7.60 10.32 6.12
CA THR A 82 6.31 10.93 6.49
C THR A 82 6.24 12.39 6.02
N THR A 83 7.27 13.18 6.30
CA THR A 83 7.34 14.60 5.92
C THR A 83 7.33 14.78 4.41
N ALA A 84 8.07 13.95 3.68
CA ALA A 84 8.12 14.00 2.23
C ALA A 84 6.77 13.63 1.59
N LEU A 85 6.15 12.55 2.06
CA LEU A 85 4.85 12.08 1.56
C LEU A 85 3.73 13.08 1.88
N GLN A 86 3.73 13.67 3.07
CA GLN A 86 2.79 14.75 3.43
C GLN A 86 2.93 15.96 2.51
N LYS A 87 4.16 16.42 2.24
CA LYS A 87 4.38 17.53 1.30
C LYS A 87 3.94 17.18 -0.12
N ALA A 88 4.24 15.96 -0.58
CA ALA A 88 3.82 15.51 -1.90
C ALA A 88 2.28 15.44 -2.01
N LYS A 89 1.58 14.98 -0.97
CA LYS A 89 0.11 14.98 -0.93
C LYS A 89 -0.49 16.39 -0.90
N GLN A 90 0.14 17.32 -0.17
CA GLN A 90 -0.27 18.73 -0.21
C GLN A 90 -0.11 19.35 -1.60
N VAL A 91 0.96 19.00 -2.31
CA VAL A 91 1.18 19.47 -3.69
C VAL A 91 0.14 18.87 -4.62
N GLU A 92 -0.14 17.56 -4.53
CA GLU A 92 -1.21 16.89 -5.27
C GLU A 92 -2.55 17.61 -5.07
N LYS A 93 -2.96 17.81 -3.81
CA LYS A 93 -4.21 18.51 -3.48
C LYS A 93 -4.27 19.93 -4.05
N LYS A 94 -3.18 20.70 -3.94
CA LYS A 94 -3.09 22.05 -4.51
C LYS A 94 -3.18 22.05 -6.04
N LEU A 95 -2.66 21.02 -6.71
CA LEU A 95 -2.69 20.90 -8.16
C LEU A 95 -4.05 20.38 -8.66
N GLU A 96 -4.72 19.54 -7.87
CA GLU A 96 -6.10 19.09 -8.12
C GLU A 96 -7.09 20.25 -7.98
N GLU A 97 -7.01 21.01 -6.88
CA GLU A 97 -7.86 22.19 -6.64
C GLU A 97 -7.71 23.24 -7.74
N LYS A 98 -6.50 23.42 -8.27
CA LYS A 98 -6.22 24.37 -9.35
C LYS A 98 -6.59 23.84 -10.74
N GLY A 99 -7.00 22.59 -10.87
CA GLY A 99 -7.41 21.98 -12.14
C GLY A 99 -6.28 21.81 -13.18
N VAL A 100 -5.04 22.16 -12.84
CA VAL A 100 -3.90 22.14 -13.78
C VAL A 100 -3.53 20.73 -14.23
N ILE A 101 -3.77 19.71 -13.39
CA ILE A 101 -3.55 18.30 -13.75
C ILE A 101 -4.53 17.86 -14.84
N SER A 102 -5.80 18.28 -14.74
CA SER A 102 -6.82 17.96 -15.75
C SER A 102 -6.49 18.60 -17.09
N LEU A 103 -6.10 19.88 -17.07
CA LEU A 103 -5.68 20.61 -18.26
C LEU A 103 -4.43 20.00 -18.91
N ALA A 104 -3.44 19.61 -18.11
CA ALA A 104 -2.22 18.97 -18.61
C ALA A 104 -2.50 17.59 -19.24
N LYS A 105 -3.37 16.76 -18.62
CA LYS A 105 -3.79 15.47 -19.19
C LYS A 105 -4.50 15.65 -20.54
N MET A 106 -5.44 16.59 -20.62
CA MET A 106 -6.13 16.90 -21.86
C MET A 106 -5.17 17.38 -22.96
N GLY A 107 -4.23 18.27 -22.62
CA GLY A 107 -3.21 18.75 -23.56
C GLY A 107 -2.31 17.63 -24.07
N PHE A 108 -1.91 16.70 -23.19
CA PHE A 108 -1.10 15.55 -23.57
C PHE A 108 -1.86 14.58 -24.49
N GLU A 109 -3.12 14.28 -24.19
CA GLU A 109 -3.96 13.43 -25.05
C GLU A 109 -4.16 14.02 -26.45
N VAL A 110 -4.37 15.33 -26.54
CA VAL A 110 -4.48 16.03 -27.83
C VAL A 110 -3.16 15.96 -28.60
N ALA A 111 -2.03 16.17 -27.93
CA ALA A 111 -0.72 16.07 -28.56
C ALA A 111 -0.43 14.65 -29.06
N LYS A 112 -0.76 13.64 -28.25
CA LYS A 112 -0.61 12.22 -28.60
C LYS A 112 -1.47 11.85 -29.80
N SER A 113 -2.75 12.26 -29.81
CA SER A 113 -3.66 12.03 -30.94
C SER A 113 -3.12 12.60 -32.24
N LYS A 114 -2.56 13.82 -32.21
CA LYS A 114 -1.91 14.42 -33.39
C LYS A 114 -0.69 13.66 -33.88
N ILE A 115 0.12 13.12 -32.96
CA ILE A 115 1.30 12.31 -33.30
C ILE A 115 0.88 10.97 -33.91
N ASP A 116 -0.17 10.35 -33.38
CA ASP A 116 -0.72 9.09 -33.90
C ASP A 116 -1.35 9.27 -35.29
N ASP A 117 -2.05 10.39 -35.52
CA ASP A 117 -2.59 10.77 -36.84
C ASP A 117 -1.48 11.03 -37.87
N LEU A 118 -0.37 11.65 -37.45
CA LEU A 118 0.81 11.86 -38.30
C LEU A 118 1.50 10.53 -38.66
N LYS A 119 1.63 9.61 -37.71
CA LYS A 119 2.19 8.27 -37.95
C LYS A 119 1.33 7.42 -38.87
N LYS A 120 0.01 7.57 -38.87
CA LYS A 120 -0.90 6.85 -39.77
C LYS A 120 -0.87 7.35 -41.22
N LYS A 121 -0.36 8.56 -41.46
CA LYS A 121 -0.32 9.21 -42.78
C LYS A 121 0.97 8.97 -43.56
N ILE A 122 1.97 8.34 -42.93
CA ILE A 122 3.26 7.92 -43.50
C ILE A 122 3.20 6.42 -43.74
#